data_AF-A0AA88GE82-F1
#
_entry.id   AF-A0AA88GE82-F1
#
_cell.length_a   1.000
_cell.length_b   1.000
_cell.length_c   1.000
_cell.angle_alpha   90.00
_cell.angle_beta   90.00
_cell.angle_gamma   90.00
#
_symmetry.space_group_name_H-M   'P 1'
#
loop_
_entity.id
_entity.type
_entity.pdbx_description
1 polymer ?
#
loop_
_entity_poly.entity_id
_entity_poly.type
_entity_poly.pdbx_seq_one_letter_code
_entity_poly.pdbx_strand_id
1 'polypeptide(L)'
;MWEVIRNKYEGYGDGRIENAERNFHANSKHIAKFSCKPNPKEQDPNSCTPAIGSLLYTKLCQLTTSDNEILVTKSMKSLQELYKASSKNIAASILYTDNQIIPNLVDLTKKDYSKEEALKTLCCAFKCKHGRDSMLPHVQSVLNDILRNFEIEKPEHVYLTLKWLKGLALEKEACHQMTDSEDLPGLVMQCLDYYQSKDMNPKVMKNGLKLLNQLLKVPKTHVLLVAEDCIFLLIEKIFERYLNGNYDEKVLIALMEHISLLSFYTDGLTKCVRFIQQIMTLMETRNLSLLLQCICALSHITISVEAKYQIMEEASSIKSEFIRKITQIFDNYLVTYDNHYIFINTLKVICNIAEKDRKALRDLVSKIDSRLQQLNNPTVVDELEHTREVLSWSP
;
A
#
# COMPACT_ATOMS: atom_id res chain seq x y z
N MET A 1 -75.35 19.82 -4.97
CA MET A 1 -74.19 19.00 -5.41
C MET A 1 -73.63 19.48 -6.75
N TRP A 2 -74.47 19.75 -7.76
CA TRP A 2 -74.05 20.35 -9.04
C TRP A 2 -73.44 21.76 -8.93
N GLU A 3 -73.92 22.60 -8.01
CA GLU A 3 -73.34 23.94 -7.76
C GLU A 3 -71.96 23.90 -7.09
N VAL A 4 -71.64 22.83 -6.33
CA VAL A 4 -70.32 22.64 -5.70
C VAL A 4 -69.27 22.23 -6.73
N ILE A 5 -69.68 21.48 -7.76
CA ILE A 5 -68.80 21.15 -8.90
C ILE A 5 -68.56 22.39 -9.76
N ARG A 6 -69.58 23.24 -9.97
CA ARG A 6 -69.45 24.47 -10.74
C ARG A 6 -68.44 25.44 -10.13
N ASN A 7 -68.50 25.69 -8.82
CA ASN A 7 -67.57 26.58 -8.13
C ASN A 7 -66.12 26.05 -8.07
N LYS A 8 -65.90 24.74 -8.28
CA LYS A 8 -64.54 24.16 -8.32
C LYS A 8 -63.86 24.34 -9.67
N TYR A 9 -64.61 24.66 -10.72
CA TYR A 9 -64.14 24.83 -12.09
C TYR A 9 -64.44 26.21 -12.69
N GLU A 10 -65.01 27.14 -11.92
CA GLU A 10 -64.98 28.58 -12.26
C GLU A 10 -63.52 29.04 -12.32
N GLY A 11 -63.02 29.23 -13.54
CA GLY A 11 -61.61 29.51 -13.85
C GLY A 11 -60.96 28.50 -14.81
N TYR A 12 -61.51 27.29 -14.95
CA TYR A 12 -61.02 26.27 -15.91
C TYR A 12 -61.64 26.38 -17.32
N GLY A 13 -62.22 27.54 -17.67
CA GLY A 13 -62.94 27.75 -18.93
C GLY A 13 -62.92 29.17 -19.51
N ASP A 14 -62.20 30.13 -18.91
CA ASP A 14 -62.29 31.56 -19.32
C ASP A 14 -61.35 31.95 -20.47
N GLY A 15 -60.72 30.97 -21.15
CA GLY A 15 -59.87 31.23 -22.33
C GLY A 15 -58.65 32.12 -22.09
N ARG A 16 -58.42 32.61 -20.87
CA ARG A 16 -57.20 33.31 -20.47
C ARG A 16 -56.19 32.28 -20.03
N ILE A 17 -55.37 31.87 -20.99
CA ILE A 17 -54.21 31.03 -20.73
C ILE A 17 -53.27 31.86 -19.84
N GLU A 18 -53.21 31.58 -18.53
CA GLU A 18 -52.15 32.12 -17.68
C GLU A 18 -50.82 31.70 -18.30
N ASN A 19 -50.13 32.67 -18.90
CA ASN A 19 -48.85 32.52 -19.55
C ASN A 19 -48.87 31.54 -20.75
N ALA A 20 -49.51 31.95 -21.85
CA ALA A 20 -49.66 31.16 -23.09
C ALA A 20 -48.36 30.55 -23.62
N GLU A 21 -47.24 31.26 -23.51
CA GLU A 21 -45.93 30.77 -23.90
C GLU A 21 -45.48 29.58 -23.06
N ARG A 22 -45.70 29.63 -21.74
CA ARG A 22 -45.37 28.54 -20.82
C ARG A 22 -46.19 27.29 -21.11
N ASN A 23 -47.49 27.46 -21.40
CA ASN A 23 -48.38 26.36 -21.73
C ASN A 23 -48.10 25.78 -23.12
N PHE A 24 -47.75 26.61 -24.11
CA PHE A 24 -47.28 26.14 -25.42
C PHE A 24 -45.98 25.32 -25.31
N HIS A 25 -45.02 25.78 -24.49
CA HIS A 25 -43.76 25.08 -24.29
C HIS A 25 -43.96 23.74 -23.54
N ALA A 26 -44.84 23.72 -22.54
CA ALA A 26 -45.22 22.50 -21.81
C ALA A 26 -45.92 21.49 -22.73
N ASN A 27 -46.86 21.94 -23.56
CA ASN A 27 -47.59 21.08 -24.50
C ASN A 27 -46.68 20.56 -25.62
N SER A 28 -45.81 21.40 -26.17
CA SER A 28 -44.82 20.99 -27.18
C SER A 28 -43.86 19.93 -26.62
N LYS A 29 -43.41 20.10 -25.36
CA LYS A 29 -42.58 19.11 -24.66
C LYS A 29 -43.34 17.82 -24.38
N HIS A 30 -44.62 17.91 -24.03
CA HIS A 30 -45.50 16.75 -23.82
C HIS A 30 -45.64 15.93 -25.11
N ILE A 31 -45.98 16.58 -26.24
CA ILE A 31 -46.10 15.94 -27.54
C ILE A 31 -44.76 15.31 -27.98
N ALA A 32 -43.64 16.04 -27.83
CA ALA A 32 -42.31 15.52 -28.16
C ALA A 32 -41.91 14.30 -27.31
N LYS A 33 -42.40 14.18 -26.07
CA LYS A 33 -42.12 13.03 -25.20
C LYS A 33 -42.74 11.73 -25.72
N PHE A 34 -43.86 11.83 -26.44
CA PHE A 34 -44.51 10.73 -27.14
C PHE A 34 -44.12 10.65 -28.62
N SER A 35 -43.02 11.29 -29.01
CA SER A 35 -42.44 11.05 -30.33
C SER A 35 -42.07 9.57 -30.43
N CYS A 36 -42.80 8.83 -31.28
CA CYS A 36 -42.52 7.44 -31.62
C CYS A 36 -41.20 7.39 -32.39
N LYS A 37 -40.07 7.45 -31.67
CA LYS A 37 -38.74 7.44 -32.28
C LYS A 37 -38.64 6.25 -33.24
N PRO A 38 -38.15 6.46 -34.47
CA PRO A 38 -38.36 5.53 -35.57
C PRO A 38 -37.75 4.16 -35.30
N ASN A 39 -36.54 4.10 -34.74
CA ASN A 39 -35.85 2.90 -34.23
C ASN A 39 -34.62 3.31 -33.40
N PRO A 40 -34.12 2.46 -32.48
CA PRO A 40 -32.79 2.65 -31.90
C PRO A 40 -31.72 2.51 -33.00
N LYS A 41 -30.86 3.52 -33.14
CA LYS A 41 -29.74 3.46 -34.08
C LYS A 41 -28.74 2.38 -33.62
N GLU A 42 -28.12 1.70 -34.57
CA GLU A 42 -27.00 0.80 -34.27
C GLU A 42 -25.91 1.57 -33.51
N GLN A 43 -25.37 0.92 -32.48
CA GLN A 43 -24.28 1.49 -31.70
C GLN A 43 -22.98 1.37 -32.49
N ASP A 44 -22.09 2.34 -32.31
CA ASP A 44 -20.73 2.27 -32.88
C ASP A 44 -20.06 0.97 -32.42
N PRO A 45 -19.45 0.18 -33.33
CA PRO A 45 -18.86 -1.12 -33.03
C PRO A 45 -17.73 -1.05 -32.00
N ASN A 46 -17.15 0.13 -31.74
CA ASN A 46 -16.14 0.37 -30.71
C ASN A 46 -16.75 0.82 -29.36
N SER A 47 -18.07 0.74 -29.19
CA SER A 47 -18.77 1.12 -27.96
C SER A 47 -18.86 -0.04 -26.97
N CYS A 48 -18.36 0.19 -25.75
CA CYS A 48 -18.55 -0.73 -24.63
C CYS A 48 -19.67 -0.21 -23.72
N THR A 49 -20.88 -0.75 -23.90
CA THR A 49 -22.07 -0.39 -23.10
C THR A 49 -22.38 -1.46 -22.05
N PRO A 50 -22.77 -1.08 -20.82
CA PRO A 50 -23.06 -2.03 -19.77
C PRO A 50 -24.32 -2.85 -20.12
N ALA A 51 -24.24 -4.17 -19.97
CA ALA A 51 -25.40 -5.04 -20.04
C ALA A 51 -26.11 -5.14 -18.67
N ILE A 52 -27.35 -5.63 -18.67
CA ILE A 52 -28.16 -5.72 -17.45
C ILE A 52 -27.69 -6.89 -16.58
N GLY A 53 -27.52 -6.66 -15.27
CA GLY A 53 -27.27 -7.71 -14.29
C GLY A 53 -25.97 -8.49 -14.54
N SER A 54 -26.03 -9.82 -14.43
CA SER A 54 -24.87 -10.71 -14.60
C SER A 54 -24.31 -10.73 -16.03
N LEU A 55 -25.15 -10.45 -17.05
CA LEU A 55 -24.72 -10.38 -18.46
C LEU A 55 -23.63 -9.34 -18.70
N LEU A 56 -23.52 -8.33 -17.83
CA LEU A 56 -22.42 -7.38 -17.85
C LEU A 56 -21.06 -8.08 -17.79
N TYR A 57 -20.91 -9.00 -16.84
CA TYR A 57 -19.63 -9.68 -16.60
C TYR A 57 -19.29 -10.64 -17.73
N THR A 58 -20.28 -11.40 -18.21
CA THR A 58 -20.10 -12.32 -19.34
C THR A 58 -19.74 -11.55 -20.62
N LYS A 59 -20.41 -10.42 -20.90
CA LYS A 59 -20.08 -9.55 -22.04
C LYS A 59 -18.66 -8.98 -21.92
N LEU A 60 -18.28 -8.47 -20.75
CA LEU A 60 -16.93 -7.95 -20.54
C LEU A 60 -15.87 -9.05 -20.73
N CYS A 61 -16.13 -10.26 -20.24
CA CYS A 61 -15.24 -11.42 -20.45
C CYS A 61 -15.07 -11.74 -21.95
N GLN A 62 -16.16 -11.81 -22.71
CA GLN A 62 -16.09 -12.02 -24.17
C GLN A 62 -15.31 -10.91 -24.88
N LEU A 63 -15.48 -9.65 -24.45
CA LEU A 63 -14.74 -8.53 -25.02
C LEU A 63 -13.25 -8.58 -24.70
N THR A 64 -12.80 -9.25 -23.63
CA THR A 64 -11.36 -9.42 -23.34
C THR A 64 -10.66 -10.34 -24.34
N THR A 65 -11.40 -11.19 -25.05
CA THR A 65 -10.88 -12.10 -26.08
C THR A 65 -11.15 -11.61 -27.50
N SER A 66 -11.60 -10.36 -27.66
CA SER A 66 -11.89 -9.78 -28.97
C SER A 66 -10.59 -9.48 -29.74
N ASP A 67 -10.64 -9.60 -31.06
CA ASP A 67 -9.54 -9.15 -31.94
C ASP A 67 -9.44 -7.62 -32.04
N ASN A 68 -10.45 -6.88 -31.54
CA ASN A 68 -10.44 -5.42 -31.54
C ASN A 68 -9.75 -4.89 -30.27
N GLU A 69 -8.51 -4.43 -30.43
CA GLU A 69 -7.67 -3.90 -29.34
C GLU A 69 -8.33 -2.76 -28.55
N ILE A 70 -9.13 -1.92 -29.22
CA ILE A 70 -9.85 -0.80 -28.59
C ILE A 70 -10.93 -1.35 -27.66
N LEU A 71 -11.69 -2.37 -28.10
CA LEU A 71 -12.71 -3.00 -27.28
C LEU A 71 -12.11 -3.74 -26.08
N VAL A 72 -11.01 -4.46 -26.29
CA VAL A 72 -10.26 -5.14 -25.21
C VAL A 72 -9.79 -4.13 -24.16
N THR A 73 -9.23 -3.00 -24.60
CA THR A 73 -8.77 -1.93 -23.69
C THR A 73 -9.93 -1.29 -22.94
N LYS A 74 -11.03 -0.96 -23.62
CA LYS A 74 -12.21 -0.36 -23.00
C LYS A 74 -12.92 -1.32 -22.03
N SER A 75 -12.94 -2.61 -22.30
CA SER A 75 -13.53 -3.61 -21.42
C SER A 75 -12.72 -3.74 -20.11
N MET A 76 -11.39 -3.77 -20.19
CA MET A 76 -10.52 -3.74 -19.00
C MET A 76 -10.71 -2.48 -18.16
N LYS A 77 -10.78 -1.30 -18.78
CA LYS A 77 -11.08 -0.04 -18.05
C LYS A 77 -12.45 -0.09 -17.37
N SER A 78 -13.45 -0.68 -18.03
CA SER A 78 -14.78 -0.88 -17.44
C SER A 78 -14.73 -1.84 -16.24
N LEU A 79 -13.97 -2.94 -16.33
CA LEU A 79 -13.73 -3.85 -15.20
C LEU A 79 -13.03 -3.17 -14.04
N GLN A 80 -12.03 -2.32 -14.31
CA GLN A 80 -11.34 -1.55 -13.26
C GLN A 80 -12.31 -0.66 -12.48
N GLU A 81 -13.23 0.04 -13.16
CA GLU A 81 -14.24 0.87 -12.50
C GLU A 81 -15.20 0.02 -11.66
N LEU A 82 -15.65 -1.14 -12.17
CA LEU A 82 -16.48 -2.07 -11.42
C LEU A 82 -15.78 -2.60 -10.17
N TYR A 83 -14.50 -2.96 -10.27
CA TYR A 83 -13.70 -3.49 -9.16
C TYR A 83 -13.36 -2.42 -8.13
N LYS A 84 -13.19 -1.15 -8.54
CA LYS A 84 -13.04 -0.02 -7.63
C LYS A 84 -14.32 0.24 -6.84
N ALA A 85 -15.48 0.08 -7.46
CA ALA A 85 -16.77 0.32 -6.82
C ALA A 85 -17.10 -0.69 -5.72
N SER A 86 -16.80 -1.99 -5.92
CA SER A 86 -17.09 -3.01 -4.91
C SER A 86 -16.30 -4.30 -5.10
N SER A 87 -15.83 -4.89 -4.00
CA SER A 87 -15.24 -6.24 -3.99
C SER A 87 -16.24 -7.33 -4.39
N LYS A 88 -17.54 -7.09 -4.22
CA LYS A 88 -18.60 -8.00 -4.68
C LYS A 88 -18.62 -8.13 -6.21
N ASN A 89 -18.26 -7.07 -6.93
CA ASN A 89 -18.18 -7.10 -8.40
C ASN A 89 -17.01 -7.96 -8.87
N ILE A 90 -15.91 -8.02 -8.11
CA ILE A 90 -14.79 -8.91 -8.40
C ILE A 90 -15.26 -10.37 -8.28
N ALA A 91 -15.87 -10.74 -7.16
CA ALA A 91 -16.39 -12.10 -6.96
C ALA A 91 -17.44 -12.48 -8.01
N ALA A 92 -18.38 -11.57 -8.30
CA ALA A 92 -19.40 -11.76 -9.33
C ALA A 92 -18.78 -11.95 -10.72
N SER A 93 -17.78 -11.14 -11.09
CA SER A 93 -17.12 -11.27 -12.39
C SER A 93 -16.43 -12.61 -12.58
N ILE A 94 -15.87 -13.18 -11.51
CA ILE A 94 -15.22 -14.49 -11.54
C ILE A 94 -16.27 -15.59 -11.64
N LEU A 95 -17.30 -15.55 -10.79
CA LEU A 95 -18.36 -16.55 -10.73
C LEU A 95 -19.19 -16.61 -12.01
N TYR A 96 -19.63 -15.46 -12.55
CA TYR A 96 -20.49 -15.40 -13.74
C TYR A 96 -19.75 -15.55 -15.06
N THR A 97 -18.43 -15.78 -15.02
CA THR A 97 -17.61 -16.02 -16.22
C THR A 97 -16.95 -17.40 -16.17
N ASP A 98 -17.44 -18.31 -15.32
CA ASP A 98 -16.88 -19.65 -15.13
C ASP A 98 -15.36 -19.62 -14.88
N ASN A 99 -14.93 -18.63 -14.07
CA ASN A 99 -13.55 -18.33 -13.73
C ASN A 99 -12.63 -17.95 -14.91
N GLN A 100 -13.17 -17.65 -16.10
CA GLN A 100 -12.37 -17.34 -17.30
C GLN A 100 -11.80 -15.91 -17.31
N ILE A 101 -12.41 -14.97 -16.57
CA ILE A 101 -11.99 -13.58 -16.64
C ILE A 101 -10.54 -13.35 -16.17
N ILE A 102 -10.07 -14.07 -15.15
CA ILE A 102 -8.70 -13.92 -14.64
C ILE A 102 -7.67 -14.52 -15.62
N PRO A 103 -7.83 -15.76 -16.11
CA PRO A 103 -6.98 -16.30 -17.19
C PRO A 103 -6.89 -15.37 -18.40
N ASN A 104 -8.01 -14.83 -18.88
CA ASN A 104 -8.01 -13.89 -20.01
C ASN A 104 -7.16 -12.65 -19.71
N LEU A 105 -7.31 -12.07 -18.51
CA LEU A 105 -6.50 -10.91 -18.09
C LEU A 105 -5.02 -11.26 -17.99
N VAL A 106 -4.67 -12.48 -17.53
CA VAL A 106 -3.28 -12.95 -17.49
C VAL A 106 -2.72 -13.08 -18.90
N ASP A 107 -3.45 -13.65 -19.86
CA ASP A 107 -2.97 -13.76 -21.24
C ASP A 107 -2.82 -12.39 -21.93
N LEU A 108 -3.67 -11.42 -21.58
CA LEU A 108 -3.52 -10.04 -22.04
C LEU A 108 -2.25 -9.34 -21.49
N THR A 109 -1.61 -9.87 -20.44
CA THR A 109 -0.30 -9.36 -19.98
C THR A 109 0.84 -9.70 -20.95
N LYS A 110 0.65 -10.70 -21.81
CA LYS A 110 1.64 -11.13 -22.81
C LYS A 110 1.61 -10.28 -24.08
N LYS A 111 0.58 -9.45 -24.27
CA LYS A 111 0.42 -8.61 -25.46
C LYS A 111 0.76 -7.16 -25.14
N ASP A 112 1.66 -6.56 -25.91
CA ASP A 112 2.21 -5.23 -25.60
C ASP A 112 1.16 -4.10 -25.56
N TYR A 113 0.12 -4.15 -26.40
CA TYR A 113 -0.92 -3.11 -26.41
C TYR A 113 -1.83 -3.15 -25.17
N SER A 114 -2.02 -4.32 -24.54
CA SER A 114 -2.94 -4.51 -23.41
C SER A 114 -2.25 -4.70 -22.07
N LYS A 115 -0.93 -4.97 -22.05
CA LYS A 115 -0.15 -5.35 -20.87
C LYS A 115 -0.37 -4.43 -19.68
N GLU A 116 -0.26 -3.11 -19.86
CA GLU A 116 -0.44 -2.14 -18.77
C GLU A 116 -1.86 -2.19 -18.17
N GLU A 117 -2.88 -2.19 -19.02
CA GLU A 117 -4.29 -2.18 -18.59
C GLU A 117 -4.70 -3.53 -17.98
N ALA A 118 -4.15 -4.63 -18.47
CA ALA A 118 -4.33 -5.95 -17.88
C ALA A 118 -3.77 -5.99 -16.45
N LEU A 119 -2.52 -5.53 -16.26
CA LEU A 119 -1.88 -5.46 -14.95
C LEU A 119 -2.61 -4.51 -13.98
N LYS A 120 -3.10 -3.36 -14.46
CA LYS A 120 -3.95 -2.46 -13.66
C LYS A 120 -5.24 -3.15 -13.20
N THR A 121 -5.85 -3.94 -14.07
CA THR A 121 -7.09 -4.68 -13.79
C THR A 121 -6.85 -5.79 -12.77
N LEU A 122 -5.78 -6.58 -12.94
CA LEU A 122 -5.33 -7.59 -11.97
C LEU A 122 -4.99 -6.97 -10.61
N CYS A 123 -4.35 -5.79 -10.60
CA CYS A 123 -4.10 -5.01 -9.38
C CYS A 123 -5.40 -4.54 -8.68
N CYS A 124 -6.51 -4.44 -9.39
CA CYS A 124 -7.80 -4.14 -8.75
C CYS A 124 -8.45 -5.42 -8.20
N ALA A 125 -8.24 -6.57 -8.85
CA ALA A 125 -8.84 -7.85 -8.50
C ALA A 125 -8.34 -8.42 -7.15
N PHE A 126 -7.07 -8.19 -6.77
CA PHE A 126 -6.52 -8.77 -5.52
C PHE A 126 -7.18 -8.24 -4.24
N LYS A 127 -8.02 -7.20 -4.32
CA LYS A 127 -8.77 -6.67 -3.17
C LYS A 127 -9.78 -7.68 -2.63
N CYS A 128 -10.22 -8.64 -3.44
CA CYS A 128 -11.12 -9.72 -3.03
C CYS A 128 -10.35 -11.04 -2.86
N LYS A 129 -10.71 -11.85 -1.86
CA LYS A 129 -10.11 -13.17 -1.64
C LYS A 129 -10.25 -14.08 -2.85
N HIS A 130 -11.46 -14.23 -3.40
CA HIS A 130 -11.71 -14.99 -4.64
C HIS A 130 -10.84 -14.54 -5.81
N GLY A 131 -10.56 -13.24 -5.90
CA GLY A 131 -9.64 -12.69 -6.90
C GLY A 131 -8.21 -13.14 -6.67
N ARG A 132 -7.70 -13.07 -5.43
CA ARG A 132 -6.37 -13.57 -5.07
C ARG A 132 -6.24 -15.05 -5.39
N ASP A 133 -7.18 -15.86 -4.91
CA ASP A 133 -7.17 -17.32 -5.09
C ASP A 133 -7.17 -17.71 -6.58
N SER A 134 -7.94 -17.01 -7.41
CA SER A 134 -7.98 -17.23 -8.86
C SER A 134 -6.69 -16.81 -9.58
N MET A 135 -5.90 -15.90 -9.00
CA MET A 135 -4.67 -15.38 -9.60
C MET A 135 -3.42 -16.18 -9.20
N LEU A 136 -3.42 -16.87 -8.05
CA LEU A 136 -2.27 -17.63 -7.55
C LEU A 136 -1.70 -18.65 -8.54
N PRO A 137 -2.52 -19.46 -9.26
CA PRO A 137 -2.00 -20.42 -10.24
C PRO A 137 -1.22 -19.79 -11.40
N HIS A 138 -1.37 -18.47 -11.62
CA HIS A 138 -0.78 -17.75 -12.74
C HIS A 138 0.49 -16.97 -12.37
N VAL A 139 0.90 -16.98 -11.09
CA VAL A 139 2.06 -16.23 -10.60
C VAL A 139 3.33 -16.55 -11.40
N GLN A 140 3.65 -17.84 -11.58
CA GLN A 140 4.88 -18.24 -12.27
C GLN A 140 4.92 -17.77 -13.73
N SER A 141 3.78 -17.80 -14.43
CA SER A 141 3.72 -17.31 -15.82
C SER A 141 4.10 -15.84 -15.90
N VAL A 142 3.50 -15.01 -15.03
CA VAL A 142 3.74 -13.56 -15.04
C VAL A 142 5.16 -13.22 -14.56
N LEU A 143 5.72 -14.01 -13.63
CA LEU A 143 7.12 -13.87 -13.21
C LEU A 143 8.10 -14.12 -14.36
N ASN A 144 7.87 -15.19 -15.13
CA ASN A 144 8.70 -15.52 -16.28
C ASN A 144 8.65 -14.45 -17.37
N ASP A 145 7.49 -13.82 -17.56
CA ASP A 145 7.28 -12.87 -18.65
C ASP A 145 7.83 -11.48 -18.33
N ILE A 146 7.56 -10.94 -17.14
CA ILE A 146 7.85 -9.54 -16.80
C ILE A 146 9.06 -9.42 -15.88
N LEU A 147 9.08 -10.16 -14.77
CA LEU A 147 10.10 -9.96 -13.76
C LEU A 147 11.46 -10.53 -14.23
N ARG A 148 11.51 -11.61 -15.00
CA ARG A 148 12.78 -12.08 -15.58
C ARG A 148 13.35 -11.17 -16.67
N ASN A 149 12.54 -10.27 -17.25
CA ASN A 149 12.93 -9.34 -18.30
C ASN A 149 12.95 -7.87 -17.80
N PHE A 150 13.13 -7.65 -16.50
CA PHE A 150 13.00 -6.32 -15.87
C PHE A 150 13.92 -5.24 -16.47
N GLU A 151 15.03 -5.64 -17.12
CA GLU A 151 16.03 -4.75 -17.68
C GLU A 151 15.55 -4.02 -18.94
N ILE A 152 14.76 -4.71 -19.76
CA ILE A 152 14.26 -4.23 -21.06
C ILE A 152 12.78 -3.85 -21.02
N GLU A 153 12.07 -4.25 -19.97
CA GLU A 153 10.64 -4.00 -19.81
C GLU A 153 10.36 -2.56 -19.30
N LYS A 154 9.18 -2.02 -19.61
CA LYS A 154 8.82 -0.67 -19.16
C LYS A 154 8.72 -0.61 -17.62
N PRO A 155 9.27 0.43 -16.96
CA PRO A 155 9.23 0.53 -15.50
C PRO A 155 7.83 0.48 -14.89
N GLU A 156 6.82 1.01 -15.58
CA GLU A 156 5.43 0.95 -15.12
C GLU A 156 4.90 -0.51 -15.10
N HIS A 157 5.29 -1.35 -16.07
CA HIS A 157 4.90 -2.76 -16.09
C HIS A 157 5.56 -3.53 -14.94
N VAL A 158 6.87 -3.33 -14.72
CA VAL A 158 7.59 -3.92 -13.58
C VAL A 158 6.95 -3.48 -12.26
N TYR A 159 6.66 -2.20 -12.10
CA TYR A 159 5.96 -1.67 -10.92
C TYR A 159 4.59 -2.34 -10.72
N LEU A 160 3.77 -2.43 -11.76
CA LEU A 160 2.43 -3.02 -11.64
C LEU A 160 2.51 -4.51 -11.31
N THR A 161 3.49 -5.24 -11.86
CA THR A 161 3.75 -6.64 -11.51
C THR A 161 4.15 -6.79 -10.05
N LEU A 162 5.11 -5.99 -9.55
CA LEU A 162 5.49 -6.00 -8.13
C LEU A 162 4.31 -5.63 -7.23
N LYS A 163 3.47 -4.67 -7.64
CA LYS A 163 2.27 -4.28 -6.90
C LYS A 163 1.24 -5.40 -6.85
N TRP A 164 1.05 -6.12 -7.96
CA TRP A 164 0.16 -7.27 -8.05
C TRP A 164 0.63 -8.40 -7.14
N LEU A 165 1.90 -8.82 -7.25
CA LEU A 165 2.51 -9.85 -6.41
C LEU A 165 2.42 -9.51 -4.92
N LYS A 166 2.73 -8.27 -4.55
CA LYS A 166 2.55 -7.76 -3.18
C LYS A 166 1.10 -7.86 -2.70
N GLY A 167 0.13 -7.66 -3.59
CA GLY A 167 -1.30 -7.81 -3.29
C GLY A 167 -1.74 -9.26 -3.11
N LEU A 168 -1.08 -10.21 -3.77
CA LEU A 168 -1.31 -11.64 -3.59
C LEU A 168 -0.69 -12.15 -2.28
N ALA A 169 0.51 -11.69 -1.96
CA ALA A 169 1.26 -12.04 -0.74
C ALA A 169 0.69 -11.44 0.56
N LEU A 170 -0.56 -10.96 0.57
CA LEU A 170 -1.22 -10.44 1.78
C LEU A 170 -1.61 -11.55 2.76
N GLU A 171 -1.95 -12.74 2.24
CA GLU A 171 -2.30 -13.91 3.05
C GLU A 171 -1.08 -14.81 3.23
N LYS A 172 -0.94 -15.42 4.41
CA LYS A 172 0.25 -16.21 4.77
C LYS A 172 0.40 -17.44 3.87
N GLU A 173 -0.70 -18.11 3.57
CA GLU A 173 -0.76 -19.30 2.72
C GLU A 173 -0.40 -18.98 1.27
N ALA A 174 -0.92 -17.88 0.74
CA ALA A 174 -0.55 -17.36 -0.59
C ALA A 174 0.94 -17.03 -0.66
N CYS A 175 1.47 -16.39 0.39
CA CYS A 175 2.89 -16.07 0.49
C CYS A 175 3.75 -17.34 0.47
N HIS A 176 3.37 -18.38 1.22
CA HIS A 176 4.05 -19.68 1.19
C HIS A 176 4.10 -20.28 -0.23
N GLN A 177 2.97 -20.38 -0.92
CA GLN A 177 2.90 -20.91 -2.28
C GLN A 177 3.77 -20.13 -3.27
N MET A 178 3.85 -18.81 -3.12
CA MET A 178 4.68 -17.95 -3.97
C MET A 178 6.18 -18.06 -3.68
N THR A 179 6.56 -18.59 -2.51
CA THR A 179 7.95 -18.78 -2.09
C THR A 179 8.45 -20.22 -2.25
N ASP A 180 7.58 -21.17 -2.57
CA ASP A 180 7.95 -22.59 -2.68
C ASP A 180 8.95 -22.87 -3.81
N SER A 181 8.99 -22.03 -4.85
CA SER A 181 9.94 -22.16 -5.97
C SER A 181 11.29 -21.47 -5.74
N GLU A 182 11.51 -20.81 -4.59
CA GLU A 182 12.71 -20.00 -4.24
C GLU A 182 13.07 -18.84 -5.22
N ASP A 183 12.53 -18.83 -6.43
CA ASP A 183 12.81 -17.86 -7.50
C ASP A 183 12.37 -16.42 -7.15
N LEU A 184 11.23 -16.27 -6.45
CA LEU A 184 10.60 -14.96 -6.31
C LEU A 184 11.42 -13.95 -5.49
N PRO A 185 11.89 -14.26 -4.26
CA PRO A 185 12.68 -13.31 -3.48
C PRO A 185 13.97 -12.88 -4.21
N GLY A 186 14.67 -13.84 -4.84
CA GLY A 186 15.88 -13.57 -5.61
C GLY A 186 15.64 -12.67 -6.82
N LEU A 187 14.57 -12.92 -7.59
CA LEU A 187 14.20 -12.08 -8.74
C LEU A 187 13.80 -10.66 -8.31
N VAL A 188 13.08 -10.51 -7.20
CA VAL A 188 12.74 -9.18 -6.66
C VAL A 188 14.00 -8.45 -6.23
N MET A 189 14.95 -9.13 -5.60
CA MET A 189 16.24 -8.56 -5.21
C MET A 189 17.06 -8.07 -6.42
N GLN A 190 17.20 -8.88 -7.47
CA GLN A 190 17.88 -8.51 -8.70
C GLN A 190 17.21 -7.30 -9.37
N CYS A 191 15.87 -7.32 -9.44
CA CYS A 191 15.10 -6.20 -9.96
C CYS A 191 15.36 -4.91 -9.17
N LEU A 192 15.41 -4.98 -7.83
CA LEU A 192 15.68 -3.82 -7.00
C LEU A 192 17.11 -3.28 -7.20
N ASP A 193 18.13 -4.13 -7.26
CA ASP A 193 19.52 -3.70 -7.51
C ASP A 193 19.67 -3.03 -8.89
N TYR A 194 19.00 -3.55 -9.92
CA TYR A 194 18.98 -2.93 -11.25
C TYR A 194 18.37 -1.52 -11.24
N TYR A 195 17.14 -1.38 -10.72
CA TYR A 195 16.46 -0.09 -10.67
C TYR A 195 17.15 0.88 -9.72
N GLN A 196 17.84 0.36 -8.71
CA GLN A 196 18.67 1.18 -7.87
C GLN A 196 19.89 1.74 -8.63
N SER A 197 20.56 0.95 -9.48
CA SER A 197 21.78 1.37 -10.19
C SER A 197 21.53 2.35 -11.33
N LYS A 198 20.43 2.19 -12.09
CA LYS A 198 20.14 2.96 -13.32
C LYS A 198 19.42 4.28 -13.05
N ASP A 199 18.13 4.19 -12.76
CA ASP A 199 17.22 5.30 -12.53
C ASP A 199 16.26 4.83 -11.44
N MET A 200 16.46 5.36 -10.25
CA MET A 200 15.87 4.90 -9.00
C MET A 200 14.36 5.12 -8.99
N ASN A 201 13.64 4.23 -9.67
CA ASN A 201 12.21 4.36 -9.83
C ASN A 201 11.50 4.15 -8.48
N PRO A 202 10.91 5.20 -7.87
CA PRO A 202 10.41 5.09 -6.51
C PRO A 202 9.23 4.13 -6.37
N LYS A 203 8.44 3.97 -7.43
CA LYS A 203 7.31 3.03 -7.45
C LYS A 203 7.80 1.58 -7.43
N VAL A 204 8.81 1.26 -8.24
CA VAL A 204 9.44 -0.07 -8.26
C VAL A 204 10.08 -0.36 -6.91
N MET A 205 10.96 0.53 -6.44
CA MET A 205 11.68 0.37 -5.16
C MET A 205 10.72 0.16 -3.98
N LYS A 206 9.71 1.03 -3.85
CA LYS A 206 8.71 0.93 -2.77
C LYS A 206 7.94 -0.39 -2.80
N ASN A 207 7.47 -0.82 -3.98
CA ASN A 207 6.63 -2.02 -4.07
C ASN A 207 7.46 -3.29 -3.96
N GLY A 208 8.69 -3.31 -4.50
CA GLY A 208 9.62 -4.42 -4.31
C GLY A 208 10.02 -4.59 -2.85
N LEU A 209 10.40 -3.51 -2.14
CA LEU A 209 10.68 -3.58 -0.70
C LEU A 209 9.45 -4.06 0.09
N LYS A 210 8.25 -3.53 -0.19
CA LYS A 210 7.03 -4.01 0.48
C LYS A 210 6.67 -5.46 0.15
N LEU A 211 6.99 -5.94 -1.04
CA LEU A 211 6.85 -7.35 -1.39
C LEU A 211 7.82 -8.19 -0.56
N LEU A 212 9.11 -7.83 -0.53
CA LEU A 212 10.10 -8.49 0.32
C LEU A 212 9.67 -8.50 1.80
N ASN A 213 9.05 -7.44 2.31
CA ASN A 213 8.49 -7.39 3.67
C ASN A 213 7.38 -8.43 3.90
N GLN A 214 6.52 -8.68 2.91
CA GLN A 214 5.52 -9.75 3.02
C GLN A 214 6.18 -11.13 2.94
N LEU A 215 7.16 -11.30 2.05
CA LEU A 215 7.87 -12.56 1.86
C LEU A 215 8.70 -12.94 3.10
N LEU A 216 9.27 -11.96 3.81
CA LEU A 216 9.99 -12.19 5.07
C LEU A 216 9.11 -12.77 6.18
N LYS A 217 7.78 -12.63 6.13
CA LYS A 217 6.89 -13.27 7.11
C LYS A 217 6.87 -14.79 6.98
N VAL A 218 7.38 -15.33 5.87
CA VAL A 218 7.57 -16.77 5.66
C VAL A 218 8.97 -17.15 6.16
N PRO A 219 9.09 -18.05 7.17
CA PRO A 219 10.37 -18.35 7.80
C PRO A 219 11.45 -18.91 6.87
N LYS A 220 11.17 -19.44 5.69
CA LYS A 220 12.25 -19.90 4.79
C LYS A 220 12.88 -18.76 3.98
N THR A 221 12.13 -17.68 3.74
CA THR A 221 12.56 -16.57 2.88
C THR A 221 13.71 -15.77 3.48
N HIS A 222 13.77 -15.62 4.79
CA HIS A 222 14.85 -14.85 5.42
C HIS A 222 16.23 -15.46 5.16
N VAL A 223 16.32 -16.79 5.09
CA VAL A 223 17.58 -17.49 4.80
C VAL A 223 18.08 -17.09 3.42
N LEU A 224 17.23 -17.14 2.40
CA LEU A 224 17.58 -16.76 1.03
C LEU A 224 18.00 -15.29 0.92
N LEU A 225 17.33 -14.39 1.64
CA LEU A 225 17.62 -12.96 1.57
C LEU A 225 18.92 -12.59 2.31
N VAL A 226 19.27 -13.33 3.37
CA VAL A 226 20.41 -13.01 4.25
C VAL A 226 21.67 -13.81 3.91
N ALA A 227 21.56 -14.90 3.14
CA ALA A 227 22.65 -15.84 2.84
C ALA A 227 23.83 -15.20 2.09
N GLU A 228 23.59 -14.26 1.18
CA GLU A 228 24.63 -13.69 0.30
C GLU A 228 24.99 -12.23 0.60
N ASP A 229 24.52 -11.66 1.70
CA ASP A 229 24.66 -10.23 2.02
C ASP A 229 24.10 -9.22 0.98
N CYS A 230 23.56 -9.70 -0.13
CA CYS A 230 22.99 -8.90 -1.22
C CYS A 230 21.93 -7.91 -0.74
N ILE A 231 21.08 -8.30 0.22
CA ILE A 231 20.08 -7.39 0.79
C ILE A 231 20.71 -6.24 1.58
N PHE A 232 21.78 -6.50 2.31
CA PHE A 232 22.45 -5.47 3.10
C PHE A 232 23.21 -4.50 2.19
N LEU A 233 23.87 -4.99 1.14
CA LEU A 233 24.49 -4.16 0.12
C LEU A 233 23.46 -3.26 -0.59
N LEU A 234 22.26 -3.80 -0.91
CA LEU A 234 21.17 -3.01 -1.47
C LEU A 234 20.75 -1.89 -0.50
N ILE A 235 20.59 -2.18 0.78
CA ILE A 235 20.24 -1.20 1.82
C ILE A 235 21.33 -0.11 1.96
N GLU A 236 22.61 -0.51 2.02
CA GLU A 236 23.75 0.41 2.12
C GLU A 236 23.76 1.41 0.97
N LYS A 237 23.70 0.92 -0.27
CA LYS A 237 23.67 1.76 -1.46
C LYS A 237 22.42 2.68 -1.47
N ILE A 238 21.27 2.24 -0.93
CA ILE A 238 20.05 3.08 -0.84
C ILE A 238 20.32 4.27 0.10
N PHE A 239 20.94 4.02 1.25
CA PHE A 239 21.33 5.09 2.19
C PHE A 239 22.37 6.05 1.60
N GLU A 240 23.39 5.54 0.89
CA GLU A 240 24.39 6.39 0.23
C GLU A 240 23.75 7.36 -0.77
N ARG A 241 22.80 6.88 -1.58
CA ARG A 241 22.06 7.74 -2.50
C ARG A 241 21.16 8.75 -1.78
N TYR A 242 20.56 8.37 -0.65
CA TYR A 242 19.76 9.29 0.16
C TYR A 242 20.58 10.51 0.61
N LEU A 243 21.80 10.27 1.10
CA LEU A 243 22.69 11.34 1.59
C LEU A 243 23.12 12.33 0.50
N ASN A 244 23.03 11.93 -0.78
CA ASN A 244 23.44 12.74 -1.93
C ASN A 244 22.32 13.61 -2.56
N GLY A 245 21.10 13.57 -2.03
CA GLY A 245 20.06 14.58 -2.31
C GLY A 245 18.82 14.10 -3.09
N ASN A 246 17.66 14.44 -2.50
CA ASN A 246 16.26 14.32 -2.98
C ASN A 246 15.73 12.90 -3.25
N TYR A 247 15.27 12.24 -2.17
CA TYR A 247 14.79 10.86 -2.19
C TYR A 247 13.30 10.76 -1.81
N ASP A 248 12.59 9.78 -2.37
CA ASP A 248 11.19 9.52 -2.02
C ASP A 248 11.08 8.87 -0.62
N GLU A 249 10.52 9.62 0.35
CA GLU A 249 10.30 9.15 1.72
C GLU A 249 9.50 7.85 1.80
N LYS A 250 8.63 7.55 0.82
CA LYS A 250 7.86 6.30 0.79
C LYS A 250 8.73 5.08 0.56
N VAL A 251 9.88 5.23 -0.09
CA VAL A 251 10.88 4.16 -0.23
C VAL A 251 11.60 3.96 1.10
N LEU A 252 11.98 5.03 1.78
CA LEU A 252 12.61 4.95 3.11
C LEU A 252 11.68 4.34 4.16
N ILE A 253 10.39 4.66 4.14
CA ILE A 253 9.38 4.01 4.99
C ILE A 253 9.38 2.50 4.76
N ALA A 254 9.37 2.05 3.50
CA ALA A 254 9.39 0.62 3.17
C ALA A 254 10.73 -0.05 3.54
N LEU A 255 11.84 0.68 3.42
CA LEU A 255 13.18 0.25 3.81
C LEU A 255 13.30 0.08 5.33
N MET A 256 12.81 1.03 6.12
CA MET A 256 12.81 0.95 7.58
C MET A 256 11.94 -0.22 8.06
N GLU A 257 10.77 -0.42 7.44
CA GLU A 257 9.93 -1.61 7.68
C GLU A 257 10.70 -2.89 7.34
N HIS A 258 11.51 -2.88 6.26
CA HIS A 258 12.33 -4.02 5.87
C HIS A 258 13.44 -4.34 6.88
N ILE A 259 14.22 -3.34 7.28
CA ILE A 259 15.29 -3.46 8.29
C ILE A 259 14.70 -3.97 9.62
N SER A 260 13.56 -3.41 10.01
CA SER A 260 12.80 -3.81 11.20
C SER A 260 12.42 -5.30 11.16
N LEU A 261 11.97 -5.81 10.01
CA LEU A 261 11.61 -7.22 9.83
C LEU A 261 12.83 -8.16 9.78
N LEU A 262 13.92 -7.74 9.10
CA LEU A 262 15.18 -8.48 9.09
C LEU A 262 15.74 -8.66 10.52
N SER A 263 15.55 -7.66 11.37
CA SER A 263 16.02 -7.65 12.76
C SER A 263 15.30 -8.66 13.68
N PHE A 264 14.21 -9.29 13.22
CA PHE A 264 13.60 -10.41 13.96
C PHE A 264 14.39 -11.72 13.84
N TYR A 265 15.29 -11.82 12.87
CA TYR A 265 16.12 -12.99 12.63
C TYR A 265 17.54 -12.72 13.16
N THR A 266 18.14 -13.66 13.89
CA THR A 266 19.45 -13.45 14.55
C THR A 266 20.55 -12.97 13.58
N ASP A 267 20.66 -13.59 12.41
CA ASP A 267 21.64 -13.20 11.38
C ASP A 267 21.33 -11.83 10.78
N GLY A 268 20.04 -11.50 10.65
CA GLY A 268 19.61 -10.18 10.18
C GLY A 268 19.85 -9.10 11.23
N LEU A 269 19.59 -9.39 12.49
CA LEU A 269 19.75 -8.51 13.64
C LEU A 269 21.19 -8.02 13.76
N THR A 270 22.15 -8.95 13.81
CA THR A 270 23.58 -8.63 13.92
C THR A 270 24.07 -7.74 12.77
N LYS A 271 23.58 -8.00 11.56
CA LYS A 271 23.92 -7.21 10.36
C LYS A 271 23.24 -5.84 10.35
N CYS A 272 22.01 -5.71 10.86
CA CYS A 272 21.26 -4.45 10.88
C CYS A 272 21.85 -3.40 11.83
N VAL A 273 22.66 -3.82 12.82
CA VAL A 273 23.40 -2.91 13.73
C VAL A 273 24.20 -1.85 12.97
N ARG A 274 24.77 -2.21 11.81
CA ARG A 274 25.56 -1.29 10.97
C ARG A 274 24.78 -0.06 10.47
N PHE A 275 23.44 -0.11 10.48
CA PHE A 275 22.56 0.95 9.97
C PHE A 275 22.11 1.97 11.02
N ILE A 276 22.48 1.80 12.30
CA ILE A 276 22.00 2.66 13.39
C ILE A 276 22.27 4.15 13.10
N GLN A 277 23.46 4.49 12.60
CA GLN A 277 23.83 5.88 12.30
C GLN A 277 22.99 6.50 11.18
N GLN A 278 22.75 5.73 10.11
CA GLN A 278 21.92 6.15 8.98
C GLN A 278 20.46 6.32 9.43
N ILE A 279 19.95 5.41 10.26
CA ILE A 279 18.59 5.52 10.83
C ILE A 279 18.49 6.76 11.74
N MET A 280 19.49 7.01 12.59
CA MET A 280 19.53 8.20 13.45
C MET A 280 19.52 9.51 12.66
N THR A 281 20.14 9.54 11.49
CA THR A 281 20.11 10.71 10.60
C THR A 281 18.67 10.99 10.14
N LEU A 282 17.86 9.95 9.90
CA LEU A 282 16.46 10.07 9.46
C LEU A 282 15.47 10.41 10.58
N MET A 283 15.85 10.29 11.86
CA MET A 283 14.95 10.59 13.00
C MET A 283 14.57 12.07 13.12
N GLU A 284 15.22 12.97 12.39
CA GLU A 284 14.89 14.41 12.36
C GLU A 284 13.84 14.76 11.29
N THR A 285 13.31 13.75 10.59
CA THR A 285 12.25 13.95 9.58
C THR A 285 10.98 14.54 10.19
N ARG A 286 10.31 15.41 9.42
CA ARG A 286 8.96 15.90 9.74
C ARG A 286 7.87 14.91 9.34
N ASN A 287 8.20 13.87 8.56
CA ASN A 287 7.24 12.85 8.17
C ASN A 287 7.06 11.83 9.31
N LEU A 288 5.92 11.90 9.99
CA LEU A 288 5.61 11.04 11.14
C LEU A 288 5.60 9.54 10.81
N SER A 289 5.26 9.18 9.58
CA SER A 289 5.30 7.77 9.14
C SER A 289 6.73 7.28 9.02
N LEU A 290 7.64 8.10 8.50
CA LEU A 290 9.06 7.76 8.42
C LEU A 290 9.69 7.73 9.82
N LEU A 291 9.41 8.73 10.66
CA LEU A 291 9.87 8.78 12.04
C LEU A 291 9.46 7.52 12.82
N LEU A 292 8.18 7.15 12.74
CA LEU A 292 7.67 5.94 13.37
C LEU A 292 8.43 4.70 12.90
N GLN A 293 8.63 4.53 11.59
CA GLN A 293 9.35 3.34 11.09
C GLN A 293 10.83 3.34 11.46
N CYS A 294 11.49 4.50 11.54
CA CYS A 294 12.87 4.60 12.05
C CYS A 294 12.95 4.11 13.50
N ILE A 295 12.03 4.56 14.36
CA ILE A 295 11.99 4.16 15.77
C ILE A 295 11.61 2.68 15.91
N CYS A 296 10.67 2.16 15.10
CA CYS A 296 10.36 0.74 15.07
C CYS A 296 11.60 -0.10 14.69
N ALA A 297 12.33 0.29 13.64
CA ALA A 297 13.56 -0.39 13.25
C ALA A 297 14.60 -0.37 14.39
N LEU A 298 14.82 0.78 15.03
CA LEU A 298 15.71 0.88 16.20
C LEU A 298 15.23 0.01 17.36
N SER A 299 13.92 -0.06 17.62
CA SER A 299 13.37 -0.87 18.71
C SER A 299 13.65 -2.37 18.54
N HIS A 300 13.78 -2.86 17.31
CA HIS A 300 14.17 -4.25 17.06
C HIS A 300 15.69 -4.42 17.05
N ILE A 301 16.43 -3.49 16.44
CA ILE A 301 17.90 -3.55 16.40
C ILE A 301 18.52 -3.50 17.80
N THR A 302 17.97 -2.65 18.68
CA THR A 302 18.50 -2.43 20.04
C THR A 302 18.36 -3.63 20.99
N ILE A 303 17.68 -4.70 20.55
CA ILE A 303 17.71 -5.99 21.26
C ILE A 303 19.12 -6.60 21.22
N SER A 304 19.89 -6.39 20.13
CA SER A 304 21.26 -6.87 20.00
C SER A 304 22.18 -6.21 21.02
N VAL A 305 23.07 -7.02 21.59
CA VAL A 305 24.08 -6.55 22.55
C VAL A 305 25.01 -5.53 21.90
N GLU A 306 25.44 -5.79 20.66
CA GLU A 306 26.29 -4.92 19.86
C GLU A 306 25.65 -3.54 19.64
N ALA A 307 24.36 -3.50 19.32
CA ALA A 307 23.62 -2.25 19.20
C ALA A 307 23.61 -1.43 20.50
N LYS A 308 23.39 -2.11 21.65
CA LYS A 308 23.39 -1.45 22.96
C LYS A 308 24.77 -0.82 23.26
N TYR A 309 25.86 -1.54 22.97
CA TYR A 309 27.22 -1.00 23.11
C TYR A 309 27.45 0.18 22.16
N GLN A 310 27.14 0.03 20.88
CA GLN A 310 27.32 1.08 19.89
C GLN A 310 26.59 2.37 20.26
N ILE A 311 25.40 2.29 20.88
CA ILE A 311 24.60 3.47 21.24
C ILE A 311 25.01 4.07 22.60
N MET A 312 25.13 3.24 23.65
CA MET A 312 25.14 3.73 25.04
C MET A 312 26.47 3.56 25.78
N GLU A 313 27.46 2.88 25.21
CA GLU A 313 28.79 2.76 25.82
C GLU A 313 29.42 4.15 26.05
N GLU A 314 30.21 4.29 27.12
CA GLU A 314 30.79 5.57 27.51
C GLU A 314 31.68 6.20 26.42
N ALA A 315 32.41 5.37 25.68
CA ALA A 315 33.25 5.78 24.56
C ALA A 315 32.47 5.95 23.24
N SER A 316 31.17 5.69 23.20
CA SER A 316 30.39 5.79 21.97
C SER A 316 30.31 7.22 21.46
N SER A 317 30.68 7.41 20.19
CA SER A 317 30.61 8.70 19.51
C SER A 317 29.18 9.17 19.21
N ILE A 318 28.19 8.26 19.21
CA ILE A 318 26.80 8.57 18.84
C ILE A 318 25.88 8.77 20.05
N LYS A 319 26.35 8.46 21.27
CA LYS A 319 25.55 8.50 22.50
C LYS A 319 24.90 9.85 22.77
N SER A 320 25.67 10.93 22.69
CA SER A 320 25.18 12.29 22.97
C SER A 320 24.13 12.72 21.95
N GLU A 321 24.35 12.41 20.67
CA GLU A 321 23.40 12.68 19.60
C GLU A 321 22.12 11.85 19.75
N PHE A 322 22.24 10.57 20.11
CA PHE A 322 21.10 9.70 20.36
C PHE A 322 20.22 10.24 21.48
N ILE A 323 20.80 10.57 22.65
CA ILE A 323 20.04 11.14 23.78
C ILE A 323 19.34 12.44 23.35
N ARG A 324 20.04 13.32 22.61
CA ARG A 324 19.46 14.56 22.09
C ARG A 324 18.24 14.30 21.21
N LYS A 325 18.32 13.37 20.25
CA LYS A 325 17.21 13.04 19.35
C LYS A 325 16.02 12.43 20.10
N ILE A 326 16.26 11.54 21.04
CA ILE A 326 15.19 10.95 21.87
C ILE A 326 14.50 12.03 22.72
N THR A 327 15.28 12.95 23.31
CA THR A 327 14.74 14.09 24.07
C THR A 327 13.83 14.95 23.19
N GLN A 328 14.30 15.29 21.98
CA GLN A 328 13.52 16.06 21.01
C GLN A 328 12.23 15.35 20.59
N ILE A 329 12.20 14.02 20.50
CA ILE A 329 10.98 13.26 20.19
C ILE A 329 9.95 13.42 21.32
N PHE A 330 10.39 13.35 22.58
CA PHE A 330 9.51 13.53 23.73
C PHE A 330 9.00 14.97 23.87
N ASP A 331 9.88 15.97 23.71
CA ASP A 331 9.51 17.39 23.79
C ASP A 331 8.44 17.76 22.75
N ASN A 332 8.56 17.19 21.54
CA ASN A 332 7.64 17.45 20.44
C ASN A 332 6.35 16.62 20.49
N TYR A 333 6.24 15.60 21.36
CA TYR A 333 5.11 14.68 21.36
C TYR A 333 3.77 15.36 21.65
N LEU A 334 3.71 16.21 22.69
CA LEU A 334 2.50 16.96 23.06
C LEU A 334 2.16 18.10 22.09
N VAL A 335 3.14 18.59 21.34
CA VAL A 335 3.01 19.81 20.52
C VAL A 335 2.73 19.47 19.06
N THR A 336 3.32 18.38 18.55
CA THR A 336 3.45 18.16 17.10
C THR A 336 2.95 16.78 16.64
N TYR A 337 3.04 15.74 17.49
CA TYR A 337 2.93 14.36 16.99
C TYR A 337 1.57 13.69 17.21
N ASP A 338 0.93 13.88 18.37
CA ASP A 338 -0.31 13.18 18.78
C ASP A 338 -0.36 11.70 18.34
N ASN A 339 0.79 11.01 18.40
CA ASN A 339 0.97 9.66 17.88
C ASN A 339 1.59 8.78 18.96
N HIS A 340 0.73 8.08 19.69
CA HIS A 340 1.10 7.20 20.80
C HIS A 340 2.10 6.11 20.39
N TYR A 341 2.08 5.64 19.14
CA TYR A 341 3.01 4.61 18.67
C TYR A 341 4.45 5.11 18.63
N ILE A 342 4.69 6.37 18.24
CA ILE A 342 6.04 6.96 18.25
C ILE A 342 6.59 6.95 19.67
N PHE A 343 5.78 7.38 20.64
CA PHE A 343 6.16 7.44 22.05
C PHE A 343 6.44 6.05 22.64
N ILE A 344 5.50 5.11 22.46
CA ILE A 344 5.63 3.73 22.97
C ILE A 344 6.88 3.05 22.39
N ASN A 345 7.12 3.15 21.07
CA ASN A 345 8.32 2.52 20.50
C ASN A 345 9.62 3.23 20.94
N THR A 346 9.57 4.53 21.23
CA THR A 346 10.73 5.26 21.79
C THR A 346 11.06 4.77 23.20
N LEU A 347 10.04 4.53 24.04
CA LEU A 347 10.21 3.91 25.36
C LEU A 347 10.80 2.50 25.26
N LYS A 348 10.34 1.68 24.30
CA LYS A 348 10.92 0.34 24.07
C LYS A 348 12.40 0.39 23.71
N VAL A 349 12.82 1.34 22.87
CA VAL A 349 14.24 1.55 22.59
C VAL A 349 15.01 1.84 23.88
N ILE A 350 14.48 2.70 24.76
CA ILE A 350 15.09 3.03 26.06
C ILE A 350 15.20 1.78 26.94
N CYS A 351 14.14 0.98 27.05
CA CYS A 351 14.16 -0.27 27.81
C CYS A 351 15.24 -1.23 27.31
N ASN A 352 15.36 -1.40 25.99
CA ASN A 352 16.33 -2.31 25.40
C ASN A 352 17.78 -1.91 25.73
N ILE A 353 18.10 -0.61 25.65
CA ILE A 353 19.46 -0.11 25.90
C ILE A 353 19.73 0.20 27.38
N ALA A 354 18.72 0.06 28.24
CA ALA A 354 18.81 0.34 29.68
C ALA A 354 19.98 -0.38 30.34
N GLU A 355 20.27 -1.61 29.95
CA GLU A 355 21.35 -2.43 30.51
C GLU A 355 22.75 -1.80 30.43
N LYS A 356 22.99 -0.83 29.54
CA LYS A 356 24.32 -0.22 29.35
C LYS A 356 24.54 1.08 30.10
N ASP A 357 23.54 1.95 30.19
CA ASP A 357 23.64 3.20 30.96
C ASP A 357 22.29 3.62 31.52
N ARG A 358 21.87 2.91 32.59
CA ARG A 358 20.62 3.20 33.30
C ARG A 358 20.57 4.62 33.85
N LYS A 359 21.71 5.19 34.26
CA LYS A 359 21.75 6.51 34.90
C LYS A 359 21.35 7.60 33.93
N ALA A 360 22.00 7.66 32.76
CA ALA A 360 21.68 8.65 31.74
C ALA A 360 20.22 8.52 31.26
N LEU A 361 19.71 7.30 31.12
CA LEU A 361 18.35 7.03 30.67
C LEU A 361 17.30 7.35 31.75
N ARG A 362 17.61 7.14 33.03
CA ARG A 362 16.76 7.58 34.15
C ARG A 362 16.66 9.10 34.20
N ASP A 363 17.78 9.80 34.01
CA ASP A 363 17.81 11.26 33.95
C ASP A 363 17.02 11.80 32.73
N LEU A 364 17.01 11.07 31.61
CA LEU A 364 16.19 11.38 30.45
C LEU A 364 14.69 11.17 30.73
N VAL A 365 14.30 10.01 31.26
CA VAL A 365 12.90 9.66 31.53
C VAL A 365 12.29 10.53 32.65
N SER A 366 13.10 10.99 33.61
CA SER A 366 12.62 11.91 34.66
C SER A 366 12.32 13.33 34.13
N LYS A 367 12.88 13.71 32.98
CA LYS A 367 12.60 14.99 32.30
C LYS A 367 11.38 14.94 31.38
N ILE A 368 10.85 13.74 31.11
CA ILE A 368 9.63 13.55 30.34
C ILE A 368 8.50 14.28 31.09
N ASP A 369 7.93 15.29 30.43
CA ASP A 369 6.96 16.26 30.94
C ASP A 369 5.87 15.59 31.78
N SER A 370 5.65 16.06 33.02
CA SER A 370 4.58 15.56 33.91
C SER A 370 3.18 15.70 33.31
N ARG A 371 3.00 16.59 32.31
CA ARG A 371 1.75 16.70 31.53
C ARG A 371 1.47 15.45 30.66
N LEU A 372 2.47 14.64 30.34
CA LEU A 372 2.28 13.37 29.62
C LEU A 372 1.51 12.36 30.46
N GLN A 373 1.63 12.43 31.79
CA GLN A 373 0.84 11.62 32.72
C GLN A 373 -0.63 12.09 32.82
N GLN A 374 -0.94 13.30 32.33
CA GLN A 374 -2.31 13.82 32.26
C GLN A 374 -3.03 13.39 30.97
N LEU A 375 -2.32 12.74 30.03
CA LEU A 375 -2.94 12.13 28.86
C LEU A 375 -3.68 10.87 29.32
N ASN A 376 -5.01 10.88 29.22
CA ASN A 376 -5.87 9.73 29.53
C ASN A 376 -5.73 8.58 28.50
N ASN A 377 -4.51 8.20 28.10
CA ASN A 377 -4.25 7.01 27.31
C ASN A 377 -3.58 5.94 28.20
N PRO A 378 -4.32 4.91 28.64
CA PRO A 378 -3.80 3.87 29.52
C PRO A 378 -2.54 3.18 28.98
N THR A 379 -2.48 2.91 27.66
CA THR A 379 -1.34 2.19 27.06
C THR A 379 -0.03 2.98 27.17
N VAL A 380 -0.10 4.30 27.04
CA VAL A 380 1.07 5.18 27.14
C VAL A 380 1.56 5.26 28.59
N VAL A 381 0.62 5.31 29.53
CA VAL A 381 0.93 5.32 30.97
C VAL A 381 1.56 3.99 31.38
N ASP A 382 0.94 2.86 31.00
CA ASP A 382 1.43 1.51 31.31
C ASP A 382 2.87 1.30 30.80
N GLU A 383 3.17 1.69 29.54
CA GLU A 383 4.51 1.55 28.98
C GLU A 383 5.54 2.48 29.66
N LEU A 384 5.12 3.69 30.07
CA LEU A 384 5.99 4.62 30.80
C LEU A 384 6.31 4.11 32.21
N GLU A 385 5.32 3.54 32.90
CA GLU A 385 5.49 2.91 34.20
C GLU A 385 6.42 1.70 34.09
N HIS A 386 6.18 0.82 33.12
CA HIS A 386 7.07 -0.30 32.82
C HIS A 386 8.51 0.16 32.55
N THR A 387 8.69 1.23 31.76
CA THR A 387 10.02 1.79 31.49
C THR A 387 10.70 2.28 32.77
N ARG A 388 9.95 2.93 33.68
CA ARG A 388 10.48 3.38 34.98
C ARG A 388 10.88 2.21 35.87
N GLU A 389 10.09 1.14 35.89
CA GLU A 389 10.43 -0.09 36.61
C GLU A 389 11.75 -0.68 36.10
N VAL A 390 11.89 -0.87 34.78
CA VAL A 390 13.12 -1.39 34.15
C VAL A 390 14.35 -0.54 34.49
N LEU A 391 14.21 0.79 34.47
CA LEU A 391 15.30 1.72 34.81
C LEU A 391 15.59 1.81 36.30
N SER A 392 14.63 1.47 37.16
CA SER A 392 14.78 1.45 38.62
C SER A 392 15.44 0.17 39.12
N TRP A 393 15.31 -0.93 38.37
CA TRP A 393 15.87 -2.22 38.75
C TRP A 393 17.38 -2.12 38.97
N SER A 394 17.83 -2.65 40.11
CA SER A 394 19.25 -2.87 40.44
C SER A 394 19.42 -4.38 40.56
N PRO A 395 20.35 -4.99 39.80
CA PRO A 395 20.51 -6.44 39.76
C PRO A 395 20.93 -7.03 41.10
#